data_AF-A0A2G8LBV4-F1
#
_entry.id   AF-A0A2G8LBV4-F1
#
_cell.length_a   1.000
_cell.length_b   1.000
_cell.length_c   1.000
_cell.angle_alpha   90.00
_cell.angle_beta   90.00
_cell.angle_gamma   90.00
#
_symmetry.space_group_name_H-M   'P 1'
#
loop_
_entity.id
_entity.type
_entity.pdbx_description
1 polymer ?
#
loop_
_entity_poly.entity_id
_entity_poly.type
_entity_poly.pdbx_seq_one_letter_code
_entity_poly.pdbx_strand_id
1 'polypeptide(L)'
;MTEVNQDHQALLYHRDRLRDLKSGINKVLDIVHGVLCVENCTDNEGNATKLSDYYESLQRVERESWGRLKEEFIEKTSDETNDPQNDKTVSQILLEFVKVLDEIKVGLEESLKVRTTTDNKMRAELASIQEQLYEERQEKMELKWELQENAGEDESGRHSASFLQQRLKEKQDTIAELQRGSVLQLWEKERNRILETSAKREQELEKELEELKKTHEDMKERLLTRVKELEDKSKMEKIKTEITQKTSKDDINRHVEDLKRKLYMAERDLKKATNELLVQQRLIVGCIKGVRTDFSVIVERRQDGEFREEDITKMNTILDAIYRGAVEGRLEITKADLPLHYIALSEVREHAKW
;
A
#
# COMPACT_ATOMS: atom_id res chain seq x y z
N MET A 1 111.90 74.09 6.36
CA MET A 1 110.96 73.00 6.73
C MET A 1 110.22 72.41 5.52
N THR A 2 110.77 72.55 4.30
CA THR A 2 110.20 72.05 3.04
C THR A 2 110.91 70.81 2.50
N GLU A 3 112.15 70.53 2.92
CA GLU A 3 112.93 69.38 2.43
C GLU A 3 112.51 68.03 3.04
N VAL A 4 112.08 68.01 4.31
CA VAL A 4 111.62 66.76 4.97
C VAL A 4 110.35 66.20 4.31
N ASN A 5 109.51 67.07 3.73
CA ASN A 5 108.26 66.69 3.08
C ASN A 5 108.48 66.12 1.66
N GLN A 6 109.50 66.60 0.94
CA GLN A 6 109.88 66.04 -0.37
C GLN A 6 110.58 64.68 -0.21
N ASP A 7 111.41 64.48 0.82
CA ASP A 7 112.04 63.18 1.07
C ASP A 7 111.02 62.12 1.52
N HIS A 8 110.00 62.49 2.31
CA HIS A 8 108.91 61.58 2.67
C HIS A 8 108.06 61.20 1.45
N GLN A 9 107.74 62.15 0.58
CA GLN A 9 107.06 61.85 -0.69
C GLN A 9 107.93 60.97 -1.60
N ALA A 10 109.23 61.25 -1.74
CA ALA A 10 110.14 60.43 -2.53
C ALA A 10 110.32 59.00 -1.97
N LEU A 11 110.29 58.82 -0.64
CA LEU A 11 110.31 57.52 0.03
C LEU A 11 108.98 56.76 -0.07
N LEU A 12 107.84 57.45 -0.10
CA LEU A 12 106.52 56.86 -0.32
C LEU A 12 106.38 56.30 -1.75
N TYR A 13 107.04 56.92 -2.74
CA TYR A 13 107.03 56.52 -4.15
C TYR A 13 108.25 55.69 -4.59
N HIS A 14 108.85 54.90 -3.67
CA HIS A 14 109.87 53.93 -4.05
C HIS A 14 109.29 52.86 -5.00
N ARG A 15 110.10 52.39 -5.96
CA ARG A 15 109.65 51.51 -7.07
C ARG A 15 108.91 50.25 -6.60
N ASP A 16 109.32 49.69 -5.47
CA ASP A 16 108.74 48.46 -4.91
C ASP A 16 107.38 48.74 -4.24
N ARG A 17 107.22 49.87 -3.54
CA ARG A 17 105.94 50.29 -2.97
C ARG A 17 104.90 50.64 -4.03
N LEU A 18 105.34 51.27 -5.12
CA LEU A 18 104.49 51.52 -6.30
C LEU A 18 104.08 50.22 -7.01
N ARG A 19 104.95 49.20 -7.01
CA ARG A 19 104.61 47.87 -7.54
C ARG A 19 103.57 47.18 -6.67
N ASP A 20 103.69 47.29 -5.35
CA ASP A 20 102.72 46.74 -4.40
C ASP A 20 101.38 47.48 -4.47
N LEU A 21 101.40 48.82 -4.60
CA LEU A 21 100.21 49.63 -4.82
C LEU A 21 99.50 49.26 -6.12
N LYS A 22 100.24 49.14 -7.23
CA LYS A 22 99.69 48.69 -8.52
C LYS A 22 99.08 47.29 -8.42
N SER A 23 99.75 46.38 -7.72
CA SER A 23 99.26 45.01 -7.50
C SER A 23 97.97 45.01 -6.68
N GLY A 24 97.90 45.80 -5.60
CA GLY A 24 96.71 45.94 -4.77
C GLY A 24 95.53 46.57 -5.53
N ILE A 25 95.76 47.66 -6.27
CA ILE A 25 94.74 48.32 -7.09
C ILE A 25 94.18 47.36 -8.14
N ASN A 26 95.05 46.64 -8.87
CA ASN A 26 94.61 45.69 -9.88
C ASN A 26 93.76 44.57 -9.27
N LYS A 27 94.15 44.02 -8.12
CA LYS A 27 93.37 42.98 -7.43
C LYS A 27 91.99 43.47 -7.01
N VAL A 28 91.86 44.70 -6.52
CA VAL A 28 90.55 45.28 -6.18
C VAL A 28 89.71 45.50 -7.44
N LEU A 29 90.30 46.06 -8.50
CA LEU A 29 89.62 46.27 -9.78
C LEU A 29 89.19 44.97 -10.46
N ASP A 30 89.99 43.91 -10.37
CA ASP A 30 89.66 42.59 -10.90
C ASP A 30 88.44 41.99 -10.17
N ILE A 31 88.33 42.19 -8.86
CA ILE A 31 87.16 41.77 -8.07
C ILE A 31 85.93 42.62 -8.41
N VAL A 32 86.07 43.95 -8.50
CA VAL A 32 84.98 44.84 -8.91
C VAL A 32 84.46 44.44 -10.30
N HIS A 33 85.36 44.20 -11.25
CA HIS A 33 85.00 43.72 -12.58
C HIS A 33 84.31 42.36 -12.53
N GLY A 34 84.82 41.42 -11.72
CA GLY A 34 84.20 40.11 -11.50
C GLY A 34 82.77 40.20 -10.97
N VAL A 35 82.51 41.05 -9.98
CA VAL A 35 81.16 41.27 -9.44
C VAL A 35 80.23 41.87 -10.50
N LEU A 36 80.68 42.88 -11.24
CA LEU A 36 79.90 43.49 -12.33
C LEU A 36 79.59 42.50 -13.46
N CYS A 37 80.48 41.55 -13.73
CA CYS A 37 80.22 40.50 -14.72
C CYS A 37 79.16 39.51 -14.23
N VAL A 38 79.11 39.19 -12.94
CA VAL A 38 78.08 38.32 -12.37
C VAL A 38 76.71 39.01 -12.37
N GLU A 39 76.65 40.30 -12.05
CA GLU A 39 75.37 41.05 -12.08
C GLU A 39 74.77 41.19 -13.47
N ASN A 40 75.60 41.22 -14.51
CA ASN A 40 75.16 41.30 -15.91
C ASN A 40 74.85 39.91 -16.54
N CYS A 41 75.09 38.81 -15.82
CA CYS A 41 74.77 37.46 -16.31
C CYS A 41 73.34 37.05 -15.90
N THR A 42 72.53 36.64 -16.87
CA THR A 42 71.10 36.27 -16.71
C THR A 42 70.84 34.95 -15.98
N ASP A 43 71.88 34.18 -15.66
CA ASP A 43 71.74 32.85 -15.06
C ASP A 43 71.73 32.90 -13.52
N ASN A 44 70.53 33.04 -12.94
CA ASN A 44 70.34 33.29 -11.51
C ASN A 44 70.80 32.15 -10.57
N GLU A 45 70.82 30.89 -11.01
CA GLU A 45 71.05 29.75 -10.10
C GLU A 45 72.51 29.60 -9.64
N GLY A 46 73.48 30.13 -10.41
CA GLY A 46 74.92 30.07 -10.08
C GLY A 46 75.51 31.36 -9.53
N ASN A 47 74.76 32.46 -9.57
CA ASN A 47 75.27 33.79 -9.26
C ASN A 47 75.50 34.01 -7.76
N ALA A 48 74.64 33.46 -6.90
CA ALA A 48 74.76 33.60 -5.44
C ALA A 48 76.04 32.97 -4.87
N THR A 49 76.44 31.79 -5.37
CA THR A 49 77.68 31.13 -4.94
C THR A 49 78.91 31.91 -5.40
N LYS A 50 78.89 32.42 -6.64
CA LYS A 50 79.97 33.24 -7.19
C LYS A 50 80.14 34.56 -6.43
N LEU A 51 79.05 35.22 -6.03
CA LEU A 51 79.12 36.47 -5.25
C LEU A 51 79.72 36.24 -3.85
N SER A 52 79.43 35.11 -3.21
CA SER A 52 80.07 34.71 -1.95
C SER A 52 81.58 34.50 -2.12
N ASP A 53 82.00 33.85 -3.21
CA ASP A 53 83.42 33.63 -3.51
C ASP A 53 84.18 34.95 -3.75
N TYR A 54 83.52 35.94 -4.37
CA TYR A 54 84.08 37.28 -4.55
C TYR A 54 84.16 38.06 -3.23
N TYR A 55 83.20 37.91 -2.32
CA TYR A 55 83.27 38.47 -0.98
C TYR A 55 84.45 37.91 -0.18
N GLU A 56 84.66 36.60 -0.21
CA GLU A 56 85.83 35.97 0.43
C GLU A 56 87.15 36.40 -0.22
N SER A 57 87.15 36.58 -1.55
CA SER A 57 88.31 37.08 -2.29
C SER A 57 88.63 38.53 -1.91
N LEU A 58 87.63 39.37 -1.68
CA LEU A 58 87.80 40.77 -1.26
C LEU A 58 88.38 40.86 0.17
N GLN A 59 87.91 40.01 1.09
CA GLN A 59 88.49 39.86 2.43
C GLN A 59 89.92 39.31 2.41
N ARG A 60 90.26 38.48 1.42
CA ARG A 60 91.63 37.99 1.22
C ARG A 60 92.54 39.12 0.72
N VAL A 61 92.09 39.90 -0.25
CA VAL A 61 92.81 41.08 -0.75
C VAL A 61 93.02 42.12 0.34
N GLU A 62 92.05 42.30 1.25
CA GLU A 62 92.20 43.12 2.45
C GLU A 62 93.36 42.65 3.33
N ARG A 63 93.36 41.38 3.72
CA ARG A 63 94.39 40.82 4.61
C ARG A 63 95.78 40.76 4.00
N GLU A 64 95.87 40.47 2.70
CA GLU A 64 97.15 40.19 2.05
C GLU A 64 97.87 41.45 1.53
N SER A 65 97.12 42.42 1.02
CA SER A 65 97.69 43.55 0.27
C SER A 65 97.11 44.90 0.65
N TRP A 66 95.78 45.04 0.73
CA TRP A 66 95.13 46.34 0.83
C TRP A 66 95.24 46.96 2.23
N GLY A 67 95.14 46.16 3.31
CA GLY A 67 95.31 46.66 4.67
C GLY A 67 96.69 47.27 4.93
N ARG A 68 97.76 46.66 4.37
CA ARG A 68 99.12 47.22 4.45
C ARG A 68 99.25 48.53 3.67
N LEU A 69 98.60 48.61 2.50
CA LEU A 69 98.58 49.83 1.69
C LEU A 69 97.81 50.96 2.37
N LYS A 70 96.73 50.64 3.09
CA LYS A 70 95.92 51.60 3.87
C LYS A 70 96.72 52.22 5.01
N GLU A 71 97.39 51.40 5.82
CA GLU A 71 98.27 51.85 6.90
C GLU A 71 99.48 52.69 6.38
N GLU A 72 100.02 52.36 5.20
CA GLU A 72 101.19 53.03 4.64
C GLU A 72 100.88 54.33 3.88
N PHE A 73 99.80 54.35 3.09
CA PHE A 73 99.51 55.46 2.18
C PHE A 73 98.34 56.34 2.63
N ILE A 74 97.32 55.78 3.27
CA ILE A 74 96.07 56.48 3.58
C ILE A 74 96.11 57.09 4.98
N GLU A 75 96.46 56.31 6.01
CA GLU A 75 96.41 56.78 7.40
C GLU A 75 97.55 57.78 7.73
N LYS A 76 98.74 57.59 7.15
CA LYS A 76 99.92 58.46 7.39
C LYS A 76 99.90 59.81 6.69
N THR A 77 99.00 60.04 5.71
CA THR A 77 98.90 61.30 4.96
C THR A 77 97.67 62.13 5.35
N SER A 78 96.91 61.71 6.37
CA SER A 78 95.63 62.29 6.78
C SER A 78 95.71 63.72 7.33
N ASP A 79 96.87 64.16 7.82
CA ASP A 79 96.96 65.33 8.71
C ASP A 79 97.42 66.64 8.07
N GLU A 80 97.74 66.70 6.76
CA GLU A 80 98.23 67.96 6.20
C GLU A 80 97.67 68.28 4.80
N THR A 81 97.24 69.54 4.65
CA THR A 81 96.89 70.30 3.44
C THR A 81 95.42 70.34 3.00
N ASN A 82 94.59 71.04 3.78
CA ASN A 82 93.49 71.84 3.22
C ASN A 82 94.06 73.16 2.70
N ASP A 83 94.47 73.23 1.43
CA ASP A 83 94.75 74.51 0.77
C ASP A 83 94.17 74.50 -0.66
N PRO A 84 93.24 75.38 -1.05
CA PRO A 84 92.39 75.17 -2.23
C PRO A 84 93.01 75.58 -3.57
N GLN A 85 94.32 75.89 -3.62
CA GLN A 85 94.87 76.67 -4.73
C GLN A 85 96.27 76.26 -5.23
N ASN A 86 96.68 75.00 -5.05
CA ASN A 86 97.88 74.46 -5.69
C ASN A 86 97.51 73.43 -6.77
N ASP A 87 98.16 73.54 -7.94
CA ASP A 87 98.12 72.53 -9.00
C ASP A 87 98.39 71.15 -8.37
N LYS A 88 97.39 70.26 -8.45
CA LYS A 88 97.47 68.95 -7.79
C LYS A 88 98.70 68.20 -8.31
N THR A 89 99.62 67.91 -7.41
CA THR A 89 100.76 67.05 -7.74
C THR A 89 100.25 65.64 -8.09
N VAL A 90 100.98 64.93 -8.97
CA VAL A 90 100.64 63.55 -9.38
C VAL A 90 100.42 62.64 -8.15
N SER A 91 101.18 62.88 -7.08
CA SER A 91 101.07 62.19 -5.79
C SER A 91 99.73 62.44 -5.07
N GLN A 92 99.21 63.66 -5.10
CA GLN A 92 97.90 63.98 -4.51
C GLN A 92 96.77 63.32 -5.32
N ILE A 93 96.87 63.32 -6.66
CA ILE A 93 95.89 62.65 -7.54
C ILE A 93 95.88 61.13 -7.28
N LEU A 94 97.05 60.51 -7.10
CA LEU A 94 97.15 59.07 -6.77
C LEU A 94 96.57 58.76 -5.38
N LEU A 95 96.80 59.61 -4.38
CA LEU A 95 96.21 59.43 -3.04
C LEU A 95 94.69 59.60 -3.06
N GLU A 96 94.16 60.59 -3.78
CA GLU A 96 92.72 60.76 -4.00
C GLU A 96 92.12 59.53 -4.70
N PHE A 97 92.78 59.02 -5.74
CA PHE A 97 92.35 57.80 -6.43
C PHE A 97 92.31 56.58 -5.50
N VAL A 98 93.33 56.41 -4.66
CA VAL A 98 93.40 55.30 -3.69
C VAL A 98 92.31 55.43 -2.61
N LYS A 99 92.01 56.65 -2.14
CA LYS A 99 90.89 56.91 -1.20
C LYS A 99 89.54 56.57 -1.83
N VAL A 100 89.28 57.00 -3.06
CA VAL A 100 88.05 56.66 -3.79
C VAL A 100 87.95 55.15 -4.02
N LEU A 101 89.07 54.47 -4.33
CA LEU A 101 89.07 53.02 -4.48
C LEU A 101 88.80 52.29 -3.16
N ASP A 102 89.27 52.81 -2.03
CA ASP A 102 88.93 52.30 -0.68
C ASP A 102 87.44 52.46 -0.39
N GLU A 103 86.85 53.62 -0.70
CA GLU A 103 85.41 53.86 -0.53
C GLU A 103 84.57 52.90 -1.40
N ILE A 104 84.95 52.71 -2.68
CA ILE A 104 84.28 51.77 -3.58
C ILE A 104 84.40 50.34 -3.04
N LYS A 105 85.57 49.98 -2.52
CA LYS A 105 85.80 48.66 -1.92
C LYS A 105 84.92 48.43 -0.69
N VAL A 106 84.89 49.39 0.24
CA VAL A 106 84.06 49.30 1.46
C VAL A 106 82.57 49.18 1.09
N GLY A 107 82.09 50.01 0.15
CA GLY A 107 80.72 49.91 -0.35
C GLY A 107 80.41 48.56 -1.01
N LEU A 108 81.37 48.01 -1.74
CA LEU A 108 81.25 46.67 -2.35
C LEU A 108 81.21 45.56 -1.29
N GLU A 109 82.06 45.63 -0.27
CA GLU A 109 82.06 44.67 0.84
C GLU A 109 80.72 44.66 1.60
N GLU A 110 80.17 45.83 1.91
CA GLU A 110 78.88 45.95 2.58
C GLU A 110 77.74 45.40 1.73
N SER A 111 77.70 45.74 0.44
CA SER A 111 76.69 45.27 -0.50
C SER A 111 76.74 43.73 -0.67
N LEU A 112 77.94 43.18 -0.88
CA LEU A 112 78.15 41.73 -0.98
C LEU A 112 77.78 41.01 0.31
N LYS A 113 78.08 41.58 1.48
CA LYS A 113 77.71 41.01 2.78
C LYS A 113 76.20 40.94 2.94
N VAL A 114 75.48 42.03 2.67
CA VAL A 114 74.01 42.05 2.74
C VAL A 114 73.43 41.00 1.80
N ARG A 115 73.89 40.97 0.54
CA ARG A 115 73.36 40.04 -0.47
C ARG A 115 73.65 38.57 -0.14
N THR A 116 74.85 38.27 0.34
CA THR A 116 75.20 36.91 0.79
C THR A 116 74.32 36.46 1.96
N THR A 117 74.02 37.36 2.91
CA THR A 117 73.12 37.02 4.03
C THR A 117 71.67 36.81 3.60
N THR A 118 71.16 37.59 2.64
CA THR A 118 69.80 37.39 2.12
C THR A 118 69.69 36.09 1.33
N ASP A 119 70.69 35.78 0.51
CA ASP A 119 70.70 34.57 -0.30
C ASP A 119 70.76 33.31 0.57
N ASN A 120 71.56 33.33 1.65
CA ASN A 120 71.62 32.24 2.60
C ASN A 120 70.28 32.02 3.33
N LYS A 121 69.56 33.10 3.68
CA LYS A 121 68.22 32.98 4.25
C LYS A 121 67.23 32.37 3.25
N MET A 122 67.23 32.86 2.01
CA MET A 122 66.37 32.31 0.96
C MET A 122 66.66 30.83 0.68
N ARG A 123 67.94 30.42 0.68
CA ARG A 123 68.33 29.01 0.54
C ARG A 123 67.82 28.15 1.70
N ALA A 124 67.88 28.66 2.92
CA ALA A 124 67.34 27.95 4.08
C ALA A 124 65.80 27.83 4.02
N GLU A 125 65.11 28.89 3.62
CA GLU A 125 63.65 28.86 3.41
C GLU A 125 63.26 27.89 2.29
N LEU A 126 63.99 27.89 1.17
CA LEU A 126 63.77 26.93 0.07
C LEU A 126 63.98 25.48 0.52
N ALA A 127 65.03 25.21 1.30
CA ALA A 127 65.27 23.88 1.86
C ALA A 127 64.12 23.44 2.78
N SER A 128 63.64 24.34 3.65
CA SER A 128 62.51 24.08 4.55
C SER A 128 61.21 23.83 3.77
N ILE A 129 60.93 24.61 2.73
CA ILE A 129 59.75 24.41 1.87
C ILE A 129 59.85 23.08 1.12
N GLN A 130 61.04 22.69 0.65
CA GLN A 130 61.26 21.39 0.01
C GLN A 130 61.02 20.23 0.96
N GLU A 131 61.45 20.35 2.22
CA GLU A 131 61.20 19.35 3.27
C GLU A 131 59.70 19.22 3.57
N GLN A 132 59.01 20.34 3.81
CA GLN A 132 57.56 20.36 4.02
C GLN A 132 56.79 19.74 2.83
N LEU A 133 57.21 20.05 1.60
CA LEU A 133 56.60 19.48 0.41
C LEU A 133 56.84 17.96 0.29
N TYR A 134 57.96 17.46 0.82
CA TYR A 134 58.22 16.02 0.89
C TYR A 134 57.32 15.35 1.93
N GLU A 135 57.21 15.92 3.14
CA GLU A 135 56.34 15.44 4.22
C GLU A 135 54.87 15.38 3.77
N GLU A 136 54.34 16.47 3.21
CA GLU A 136 52.97 16.54 2.69
C GLU A 136 52.70 15.52 1.57
N ARG A 137 53.70 15.24 0.72
CA ARG A 137 53.59 14.20 -0.31
C ARG A 137 53.51 12.81 0.30
N GLN A 138 54.24 12.57 1.38
CA GLN A 138 54.23 11.30 2.09
C GLN A 138 52.88 11.10 2.81
N GLU A 139 52.43 12.10 3.58
CA GLU A 139 51.13 12.06 4.27
C GLU A 139 49.97 11.84 3.28
N LYS A 140 50.00 12.52 2.12
CA LYS A 140 49.02 12.30 1.06
C LYS A 140 49.02 10.87 0.53
N MET A 141 50.20 10.24 0.44
CA MET A 141 50.32 8.86 -0.03
C MET A 141 49.75 7.88 0.99
N GLU A 142 50.05 8.10 2.28
CA GLU A 142 49.54 7.33 3.41
C GLU A 142 48.00 7.43 3.50
N LEU A 143 47.45 8.65 3.47
CA LEU A 143 45.99 8.88 3.46
C LEU A 143 45.31 8.22 2.26
N LYS A 144 45.95 8.23 1.09
CA LYS A 144 45.39 7.55 -0.10
C LYS A 144 45.34 6.04 0.08
N TRP A 145 46.35 5.46 0.73
CA TRP A 145 46.40 4.03 1.03
C TRP A 145 45.34 3.64 2.06
N GLU A 146 45.22 4.40 3.16
CA GLU A 146 44.19 4.18 4.19
C GLU A 146 42.77 4.28 3.61
N LEU A 147 42.50 5.25 2.74
CA LEU A 147 41.21 5.37 2.06
C LEU A 147 40.90 4.16 1.17
N GLN A 148 41.91 3.58 0.52
CA GLN A 148 41.74 2.39 -0.32
C GLN A 148 41.49 1.13 0.53
N GLU A 149 42.16 1.00 1.66
CA GLU A 149 41.93 -0.08 2.63
C GLU A 149 40.52 -0.01 3.21
N ASN A 150 40.12 1.16 3.73
CA ASN A 150 38.78 1.40 4.27
C ASN A 150 37.68 1.13 3.22
N ALA A 151 37.89 1.52 1.96
CA ALA A 151 36.94 1.23 0.89
C ALA A 151 36.77 -0.28 0.64
N GLY A 152 37.87 -1.05 0.73
CA GLY A 152 37.84 -2.51 0.61
C GLY A 152 37.14 -3.19 1.78
N GLU A 153 37.37 -2.71 3.01
CA GLU A 153 36.66 -3.19 4.20
C GLU A 153 35.16 -2.88 4.14
N ASP A 154 34.78 -1.68 3.70
CA ASP A 154 33.39 -1.28 3.52
C ASP A 154 32.66 -2.13 2.48
N GLU A 155 33.32 -2.46 1.35
CA GLU A 155 32.75 -3.32 0.31
C GLU A 155 32.58 -4.76 0.81
N SER A 156 33.58 -5.31 1.51
CA SER A 156 33.50 -6.60 2.18
C SER A 156 32.39 -6.65 3.23
N GLY A 157 32.26 -5.60 4.05
CA GLY A 157 31.21 -5.43 5.04
C GLY A 157 29.82 -5.38 4.41
N ARG A 158 29.65 -4.63 3.32
CA ARG A 158 28.40 -4.58 2.54
C ARG A 158 28.02 -5.94 1.97
N HIS A 159 28.98 -6.68 1.40
CA HIS A 159 28.74 -8.02 0.88
C HIS A 159 28.30 -8.99 1.98
N SER A 160 28.98 -8.98 3.12
CA SER A 160 28.63 -9.80 4.29
C SER A 160 27.22 -9.46 4.81
N ALA A 161 26.90 -8.17 4.94
CA ALA A 161 25.57 -7.72 5.37
C ALA A 161 24.46 -8.16 4.41
N SER A 162 24.68 -8.02 3.09
CA SER A 162 23.74 -8.49 2.06
C SER A 162 23.52 -10.00 2.15
N PHE A 163 24.59 -10.78 2.33
CA PHE A 163 24.50 -12.23 2.48
C PHE A 163 23.72 -12.64 3.73
N LEU A 164 23.99 -11.99 4.87
CA LEU A 164 23.26 -12.23 6.12
C LEU A 164 21.78 -11.86 5.99
N GLN A 165 21.47 -10.77 5.30
CA GLN A 165 20.09 -10.35 5.05
C GLN A 165 19.32 -11.36 4.19
N GLN A 166 19.96 -11.88 3.13
CA GLN A 166 19.37 -12.95 2.32
C GLN A 166 19.13 -14.22 3.15
N ARG A 167 20.12 -14.63 3.95
CA ARG A 167 20.01 -15.83 4.80
C ARG A 167 18.93 -15.67 5.87
N LEU A 168 18.76 -14.47 6.42
CA LEU A 168 17.69 -14.16 7.37
C LEU A 168 16.31 -14.27 6.72
N LYS A 169 16.16 -13.76 5.50
CA LYS A 169 14.92 -13.88 4.71
C LYS A 169 14.56 -15.35 4.44
N GLU A 170 15.52 -16.15 3.98
CA GLU A 170 15.33 -17.59 3.73
C GLU A 170 14.89 -18.34 5.02
N LYS A 171 15.49 -17.99 6.17
CA LYS A 171 15.10 -18.56 7.47
C LYS A 171 13.71 -18.13 7.91
N GLN A 172 13.32 -16.90 7.63
CA GLN A 172 11.98 -16.40 7.96
C GLN A 172 10.90 -17.05 7.09
N ASP A 173 11.18 -17.27 5.81
CA ASP A 173 10.29 -17.99 4.89
C ASP A 173 10.11 -19.45 5.34
N THR A 174 11.19 -20.14 5.73
CA THR A 174 11.09 -21.51 6.27
C THR A 174 10.33 -21.57 7.60
N ILE A 175 10.48 -20.58 8.49
CA ILE A 175 9.67 -20.49 9.72
C ILE A 175 8.19 -20.32 9.37
N ALA A 176 7.85 -19.44 8.42
CA ALA A 176 6.48 -19.21 8.00
C ALA A 176 5.85 -20.48 7.38
N GLU A 177 6.60 -21.22 6.56
CA GLU A 177 6.17 -22.51 6.02
C GLU A 177 5.93 -23.55 7.11
N LEU A 178 6.85 -23.69 8.07
CA LEU A 178 6.71 -24.61 9.20
C LEU A 178 5.52 -24.25 10.10
N GLN A 179 5.29 -22.96 10.37
CA GLN A 179 4.14 -22.49 11.12
C GLN A 179 2.83 -22.82 10.39
N ARG A 180 2.75 -22.57 9.08
CA ARG A 180 1.58 -22.95 8.27
C ARG A 180 1.35 -24.45 8.29
N GLY A 181 2.41 -25.25 8.11
CA GLY A 181 2.33 -26.72 8.15
C GLY A 181 1.86 -27.24 9.50
N SER A 182 2.39 -26.70 10.60
CA SER A 182 2.00 -27.08 11.97
C SER A 182 0.53 -26.73 12.25
N VAL A 183 0.08 -25.53 11.86
CA VAL A 183 -1.31 -25.09 12.01
C VAL A 183 -2.25 -25.97 11.18
N LEU A 184 -1.91 -26.25 9.92
CA LEU A 184 -2.71 -27.14 9.06
C LEU A 184 -2.82 -28.55 9.65
N GLN A 185 -1.73 -29.12 10.15
CA GLN A 185 -1.76 -30.44 10.80
C GLN A 185 -2.63 -30.47 12.06
N LEU A 186 -2.61 -29.40 12.86
CA LEU A 186 -3.50 -29.29 14.03
C LEU A 186 -4.96 -29.18 13.61
N TRP A 187 -5.27 -28.38 12.59
CA TRP A 187 -6.61 -28.27 12.03
C TRP A 187 -7.11 -29.59 11.43
N GLU A 188 -6.27 -30.32 10.70
CA GLU A 188 -6.63 -31.64 10.17
C GLU A 188 -6.91 -32.66 11.29
N LYS A 189 -6.08 -32.66 12.34
CA LYS A 189 -6.31 -33.52 13.51
C LYS A 189 -7.64 -33.18 14.21
N GLU A 190 -7.92 -31.90 14.43
CA GLU A 190 -9.17 -31.49 15.08
C GLU A 190 -10.38 -31.76 14.19
N ARG A 191 -10.27 -31.52 12.87
CA ARG A 191 -11.31 -31.87 11.90
C ARG A 191 -11.63 -33.36 11.94
N ASN A 192 -10.61 -34.21 11.90
CA ASN A 192 -10.80 -35.66 11.95
C ASN A 192 -11.41 -36.11 13.28
N ARG A 193 -10.99 -35.51 14.40
CA ARG A 193 -11.60 -35.75 15.71
C ARG A 193 -13.09 -35.41 15.72
N ILE A 194 -13.48 -34.26 15.16
CA ILE A 194 -14.90 -33.84 15.06
C ILE A 194 -15.69 -34.76 14.14
N LEU A 195 -15.11 -35.19 13.01
CA LEU A 195 -15.77 -36.14 12.10
C LEU A 195 -15.97 -37.50 12.77
N GLU A 196 -14.98 -38.00 13.51
CA GLU A 196 -15.12 -39.26 14.26
C GLU A 196 -16.16 -39.16 15.38
N THR A 197 -16.21 -38.06 16.13
CA THR A 197 -17.23 -37.87 17.17
C THR A 197 -18.63 -37.72 16.58
N SER A 198 -18.76 -37.03 15.44
CA SER A 198 -20.02 -36.93 14.69
C SER A 198 -20.47 -38.29 14.18
N ALA A 199 -19.57 -39.08 13.57
CA ALA A 199 -19.89 -40.41 13.05
C ALA A 199 -20.30 -41.39 14.16
N LYS A 200 -19.65 -41.33 15.33
CA LYS A 200 -20.06 -42.11 16.51
C LYS A 200 -21.46 -41.72 16.97
N ARG A 201 -21.77 -40.41 17.04
CA ARG A 201 -23.08 -39.92 17.42
C ARG A 201 -24.18 -40.31 16.42
N GLU A 202 -23.88 -40.28 15.12
CA GLU A 202 -24.80 -40.77 14.09
C GLU A 202 -25.07 -42.27 14.26
N GLN A 203 -24.04 -43.09 14.51
CA GLN A 203 -24.22 -44.52 14.79
C GLN A 203 -25.04 -44.79 16.06
N GLU A 204 -24.85 -43.99 17.12
CA GLU A 204 -25.65 -44.08 18.34
C GLU A 204 -27.13 -43.73 18.07
N LEU A 205 -27.39 -42.62 17.37
CA LEU A 205 -28.74 -42.22 16.97
C LEU A 205 -29.40 -43.24 16.06
N GLU A 206 -28.66 -43.86 15.14
CA GLU A 206 -29.18 -44.90 14.26
C GLU A 206 -29.57 -46.16 15.04
N LYS A 207 -28.78 -46.55 16.06
CA LYS A 207 -29.15 -47.62 16.99
C LYS A 207 -30.39 -47.29 17.82
N GLU A 208 -30.46 -46.08 18.39
CA GLU A 208 -31.63 -45.63 19.15
C GLU A 208 -32.90 -45.65 18.29
N LEU A 209 -32.79 -45.24 17.02
CA LEU A 209 -33.90 -45.24 16.07
C LEU A 209 -34.36 -46.67 15.75
N GLU A 210 -33.43 -47.61 15.59
CA GLU A 210 -33.74 -49.02 15.36
C GLU A 210 -34.38 -49.68 16.58
N GLU A 211 -33.89 -49.37 17.79
CA GLU A 211 -34.52 -49.80 19.05
C GLU A 211 -35.94 -49.23 19.19
N LEU A 212 -36.14 -47.95 18.83
CA LEU A 212 -37.45 -47.31 18.86
C LEU A 212 -38.42 -47.94 17.86
N LYS A 213 -37.96 -48.26 16.64
CA LYS A 213 -38.77 -48.98 15.64
C LYS A 213 -39.18 -50.36 16.15
N LYS A 214 -38.25 -51.10 16.76
CA LYS A 214 -38.53 -52.42 17.31
C LYS A 214 -39.56 -52.35 18.43
N THR A 215 -39.39 -51.43 19.39
CA THR A 215 -40.37 -51.23 20.47
C THR A 215 -41.74 -50.80 19.95
N HIS A 216 -41.80 -49.99 18.89
CA HIS A 216 -43.04 -49.62 18.23
C HIS A 216 -43.71 -50.81 17.54
N GLU A 217 -42.97 -51.65 16.82
CA GLU A 217 -43.52 -52.84 16.17
C GLU A 217 -44.03 -53.86 17.20
N ASP A 218 -43.28 -54.09 18.28
CA ASP A 218 -43.71 -54.93 19.41
C ASP A 218 -45.01 -54.40 20.04
N MET A 219 -45.14 -53.07 20.21
CA MET A 219 -46.33 -52.44 20.76
C MET A 219 -47.53 -52.55 19.81
N LYS A 220 -47.30 -52.37 18.51
CA LYS A 220 -48.32 -52.53 17.46
C LYS A 220 -48.83 -53.96 17.41
N GLU A 221 -47.96 -54.97 17.51
CA GLU A 221 -48.36 -56.38 17.55
C GLU A 221 -49.20 -56.70 18.80
N ARG A 222 -48.79 -56.18 19.97
CA ARG A 222 -49.59 -56.30 21.21
C ARG A 222 -50.98 -55.66 21.07
N LEU A 223 -51.05 -54.45 20.51
CA LEU A 223 -52.32 -53.74 20.30
C LEU A 223 -53.22 -54.49 19.31
N LEU A 224 -52.67 -54.98 18.19
CA LEU A 224 -53.42 -55.78 17.21
C LEU A 224 -53.98 -57.06 17.83
N THR A 225 -53.19 -57.74 18.67
CA THR A 225 -53.63 -58.94 19.39
C THR A 225 -54.77 -58.59 20.34
N ARG A 226 -54.64 -57.49 21.10
CA ARG A 226 -55.68 -57.03 22.01
C ARG A 226 -56.98 -56.62 21.30
N VAL A 227 -56.88 -55.98 20.13
CA VAL A 227 -58.04 -55.64 19.31
C VAL A 227 -58.79 -56.90 18.89
N LYS A 228 -58.08 -57.93 18.40
CA LYS A 228 -58.69 -59.23 18.04
C LYS A 228 -59.40 -59.88 19.22
N GLU A 229 -58.78 -59.90 20.41
CA GLU A 229 -59.42 -60.43 21.62
C GLU A 229 -60.72 -59.68 21.97
N LEU A 230 -60.73 -58.35 21.83
CA LEU A 230 -61.92 -57.54 22.12
C LEU A 230 -63.02 -57.74 21.07
N GLU A 231 -62.64 -57.88 19.79
CA GLU A 231 -63.58 -58.23 18.73
C GLU A 231 -64.25 -59.59 18.98
N ASP A 232 -63.48 -60.59 19.39
CA ASP A 232 -64.02 -61.92 19.68
C ASP A 232 -64.91 -61.93 20.92
N LYS A 233 -64.57 -61.16 21.96
CA LYS A 233 -65.47 -60.92 23.10
C LYS A 233 -66.77 -60.24 22.67
N SER A 234 -66.69 -59.25 21.78
CA SER A 234 -67.87 -58.56 21.24
C SER A 234 -68.78 -59.51 20.46
N LYS A 235 -68.22 -60.38 19.61
CA LYS A 235 -68.97 -61.42 18.88
C LYS A 235 -69.65 -62.40 19.84
N MET A 236 -68.96 -62.82 20.90
CA MET A 236 -69.51 -63.73 21.90
C MET A 236 -70.69 -63.12 22.65
N GLU A 237 -70.59 -61.85 23.05
CA GLU A 237 -71.71 -61.13 23.68
C GLU A 237 -72.89 -60.97 22.71
N LYS A 238 -72.66 -60.70 21.41
CA LYS A 238 -73.74 -60.67 20.41
C LYS A 238 -74.50 -62.01 20.31
N ILE A 239 -73.77 -63.12 20.24
CA ILE A 239 -74.37 -64.47 20.21
C ILE A 239 -75.15 -64.74 21.50
N LYS A 240 -74.63 -64.32 22.65
CA LYS A 240 -75.29 -64.47 23.95
C LYS A 240 -76.59 -63.65 24.04
N THR A 241 -76.60 -62.44 23.48
CA THR A 241 -77.83 -61.63 23.35
C THR A 241 -78.86 -62.25 22.40
N GLU A 242 -78.42 -62.84 21.27
CA GLU A 242 -79.31 -63.54 20.34
C GLU A 242 -79.93 -64.81 20.96
N ILE A 243 -79.18 -65.54 21.78
CA ILE A 243 -79.67 -66.74 22.47
C ILE A 243 -80.66 -66.39 23.60
N THR A 244 -80.49 -65.24 24.27
CA THR A 244 -81.39 -64.77 25.33
C THR A 244 -82.66 -64.11 24.77
N GLN A 245 -82.65 -63.63 23.52
CA GLN A 245 -83.83 -63.14 22.80
C GLN A 245 -84.63 -64.26 22.08
N LYS A 246 -84.95 -65.37 22.76
CA LYS A 246 -86.12 -66.18 22.37
C LYS A 246 -87.38 -65.59 23.00
N THR A 247 -87.74 -64.41 22.51
CA THR A 247 -88.96 -63.67 22.85
C THR A 247 -90.18 -64.35 22.22
N SER A 248 -91.30 -64.38 22.95
CA SER A 248 -92.54 -65.06 22.58
C SER A 248 -92.99 -64.71 21.15
N LYS A 249 -93.39 -65.74 20.38
CA LYS A 249 -93.89 -65.64 19.01
C LYS A 249 -95.06 -64.64 18.87
N ASP A 250 -95.76 -64.35 19.97
CA ASP A 250 -96.87 -63.41 20.03
C ASP A 250 -96.44 -61.94 20.02
N ASP A 251 -95.27 -61.59 20.57
CA ASP A 251 -94.76 -60.21 20.53
C ASP A 251 -94.23 -59.86 19.14
N ILE A 252 -93.66 -60.84 18.43
CA ILE A 252 -93.21 -60.68 17.05
C ILE A 252 -94.42 -60.42 16.13
N ASN A 253 -95.53 -61.14 16.31
CA ASN A 253 -96.73 -60.94 15.50
C ASN A 253 -97.37 -59.57 15.75
N ARG A 254 -97.42 -59.10 17.02
CA ARG A 254 -97.89 -57.74 17.33
C ARG A 254 -97.00 -56.67 16.72
N HIS A 255 -95.68 -56.83 16.77
CA HIS A 255 -94.76 -55.87 16.16
C HIS A 255 -94.85 -55.84 14.64
N VAL A 256 -95.05 -57.01 14.01
CA VAL A 256 -95.27 -57.10 12.56
C VAL A 256 -96.59 -56.42 12.15
N GLU A 257 -97.67 -56.59 12.92
CA GLU A 257 -98.94 -55.89 12.65
C GLU A 257 -98.83 -54.37 12.84
N ASP A 258 -98.14 -53.91 13.89
CA ASP A 258 -97.88 -52.48 14.09
C ASP A 258 -97.00 -51.89 12.98
N LEU A 259 -95.99 -52.63 12.53
CA LEU A 259 -95.15 -52.21 11.40
C LEU A 259 -95.94 -52.18 10.09
N LYS A 260 -96.83 -53.15 9.84
CA LYS A 260 -97.74 -53.12 8.68
C LYS A 260 -98.67 -51.91 8.70
N ARG A 261 -99.22 -51.54 9.88
CA ARG A 261 -100.04 -50.34 10.02
C ARG A 261 -99.23 -49.07 9.75
N LYS A 262 -98.02 -48.96 10.31
CA LYS A 262 -97.12 -47.82 10.07
C LYS A 262 -96.72 -47.71 8.60
N LEU A 263 -96.42 -48.84 7.96
CA LEU A 263 -96.10 -48.91 6.53
C LEU A 263 -97.28 -48.40 5.70
N TYR A 264 -98.49 -48.89 5.96
CA TYR A 264 -99.69 -48.47 5.24
C TYR A 264 -99.98 -46.97 5.40
N MET A 265 -99.80 -46.42 6.61
CA MET A 265 -99.94 -44.97 6.83
C MET A 265 -98.88 -44.17 6.06
N ALA A 266 -97.62 -44.61 6.09
CA ALA A 266 -96.54 -43.96 5.36
C ALA A 266 -96.75 -44.03 3.84
N GLU A 267 -97.20 -45.16 3.29
CA GLU A 267 -97.53 -45.32 1.87
C GLU A 267 -98.68 -44.39 1.45
N ARG A 268 -99.71 -44.27 2.29
CA ARG A 268 -100.82 -43.34 2.07
C ARG A 268 -100.36 -41.88 2.06
N ASP A 269 -99.53 -41.50 3.02
CA ASP A 269 -99.00 -40.13 3.13
C ASP A 269 -98.04 -39.83 1.97
N LEU A 270 -97.20 -40.78 1.58
CA LEU A 270 -96.32 -40.66 0.42
C LEU A 270 -97.13 -40.48 -0.88
N LYS A 271 -98.20 -41.25 -1.06
CA LYS A 271 -99.10 -41.10 -2.22
C LYS A 271 -99.77 -39.73 -2.24
N LYS A 272 -100.17 -39.22 -1.07
CA LYS A 272 -100.75 -37.87 -0.95
C LYS A 272 -99.74 -36.79 -1.32
N ALA A 273 -98.53 -36.84 -0.76
CA ALA A 273 -97.45 -35.90 -1.06
C ALA A 273 -97.04 -35.96 -2.55
N THR A 274 -96.99 -37.16 -3.14
CA THR A 274 -96.68 -37.34 -4.57
C THR A 274 -97.74 -36.67 -5.46
N ASN A 275 -99.02 -36.80 -5.11
CA ASN A 275 -100.10 -36.13 -5.84
C ASN A 275 -100.04 -34.61 -5.70
N GLU A 276 -99.79 -34.08 -4.50
CA GLU A 276 -99.61 -32.65 -4.25
C GLU A 276 -98.44 -32.09 -5.10
N LEU A 277 -97.32 -32.81 -5.14
CA LEU A 277 -96.16 -32.45 -5.95
C LEU A 277 -96.48 -32.43 -7.45
N LEU A 278 -97.21 -33.44 -7.96
CA LEU A 278 -97.64 -33.47 -9.36
C LEU A 278 -98.57 -32.30 -9.72
N VAL A 279 -99.46 -31.89 -8.81
CA VAL A 279 -100.34 -30.73 -9.02
C VAL A 279 -99.51 -29.45 -9.07
N GLN A 280 -98.57 -29.27 -8.14
CA GLN A 280 -97.67 -28.11 -8.13
C GLN A 280 -96.80 -28.04 -9.39
N GLN A 281 -96.26 -29.17 -9.86
CA GLN A 281 -95.51 -29.22 -11.12
C GLN A 281 -96.35 -28.76 -12.30
N ARG A 282 -97.61 -29.22 -12.42
CA ARG A 282 -98.51 -28.75 -13.49
C ARG A 282 -98.76 -27.24 -13.39
N LEU A 283 -98.97 -26.71 -12.20
CA LEU A 283 -99.18 -25.27 -11.99
C LEU A 283 -97.95 -24.45 -12.37
N ILE A 284 -96.75 -24.91 -12.04
CA ILE A 284 -95.49 -24.25 -12.46
C ILE A 284 -95.38 -24.22 -13.98
N VAL A 285 -95.64 -25.34 -14.66
CA VAL A 285 -95.61 -25.40 -16.13
C VAL A 285 -96.67 -24.47 -16.74
N GLY A 286 -97.87 -24.39 -16.14
CA GLY A 286 -98.90 -23.43 -16.50
C GLY A 286 -98.43 -21.98 -16.36
N CYS A 287 -97.78 -21.64 -15.24
CA CYS A 287 -97.23 -20.31 -15.01
C CYS A 287 -96.18 -19.93 -16.06
N ILE A 288 -95.24 -20.84 -16.36
CA ILE A 288 -94.22 -20.64 -17.39
C ILE A 288 -94.85 -20.39 -18.76
N LYS A 289 -95.88 -21.16 -19.12
CA LYS A 289 -96.63 -20.97 -20.37
C LYS A 289 -97.35 -19.61 -20.40
N GLY A 290 -97.96 -19.20 -19.29
CA GLY A 290 -98.63 -17.91 -19.15
C GLY A 290 -97.65 -16.74 -19.35
N VAL A 291 -96.51 -16.76 -18.65
CA VAL A 291 -95.44 -15.75 -18.80
C VAL A 291 -94.97 -15.68 -20.26
N ARG A 292 -94.74 -16.83 -20.90
CA ARG A 292 -94.34 -16.87 -22.31
C ARG A 292 -95.38 -16.21 -23.22
N THR A 293 -96.67 -16.45 -22.95
CA THR A 293 -97.77 -15.89 -23.76
C THR A 293 -97.84 -14.38 -23.58
N ASP A 294 -97.81 -13.89 -22.35
CA ASP A 294 -97.82 -12.44 -22.07
C ASP A 294 -96.58 -11.75 -22.64
N PHE A 295 -95.41 -12.36 -22.49
CA PHE A 295 -94.18 -11.84 -23.08
C PHE A 295 -94.27 -11.75 -24.61
N SER A 296 -94.86 -12.76 -25.26
CA SER A 296 -95.06 -12.75 -26.72
C SER A 296 -95.99 -11.61 -27.14
N VAL A 297 -97.12 -11.42 -26.44
CA VAL A 297 -98.07 -10.32 -26.69
C VAL A 297 -97.41 -8.95 -26.47
N ILE A 298 -96.59 -8.80 -25.43
CA ILE A 298 -95.85 -7.55 -25.18
C ILE A 298 -94.87 -7.26 -26.32
N VAL A 299 -94.15 -8.28 -26.81
CA VAL A 299 -93.22 -8.14 -27.94
C VAL A 299 -93.95 -7.76 -29.22
N GLU A 300 -95.08 -8.41 -29.53
CA GLU A 300 -95.92 -8.12 -30.69
C GLU A 300 -96.44 -6.66 -30.65
N ARG A 301 -97.04 -6.24 -29.53
CA ARG A 301 -97.52 -4.85 -29.35
C ARG A 301 -96.41 -3.80 -29.45
N ARG A 302 -95.18 -4.15 -29.07
CA ARG A 302 -94.02 -3.27 -29.20
C ARG A 302 -93.57 -3.11 -30.64
N GLN A 303 -93.73 -4.15 -31.46
CA GLN A 303 -93.47 -4.09 -32.91
C GLN A 303 -94.56 -3.29 -33.64
N ASP A 304 -95.82 -3.42 -33.21
CA ASP A 304 -96.97 -2.72 -33.79
C ASP A 304 -97.14 -1.26 -33.30
N GLY A 305 -96.30 -0.80 -32.37
CA GLY A 305 -96.33 0.57 -31.83
C GLY A 305 -97.41 0.86 -30.79
N GLU A 306 -98.17 -0.16 -30.37
CA GLU A 306 -99.27 -0.06 -29.38
C GLU A 306 -98.83 -0.38 -27.93
N PHE A 307 -97.53 -0.52 -27.70
CA PHE A 307 -96.97 -0.88 -26.41
C PHE A 307 -97.24 0.19 -25.33
N ARG A 308 -97.68 -0.27 -24.14
CA ARG A 308 -97.91 0.57 -22.96
C ARG A 308 -97.01 0.12 -21.82
N GLU A 309 -96.43 1.07 -21.08
CA GLU A 309 -95.64 0.76 -19.88
C GLU A 309 -96.44 -0.03 -18.83
N GLU A 310 -97.77 0.14 -18.80
CA GLU A 310 -98.69 -0.63 -17.96
C GLU A 310 -98.61 -2.15 -18.19
N ASP A 311 -98.23 -2.61 -19.39
CA ASP A 311 -98.14 -4.04 -19.68
C ASP A 311 -96.92 -4.66 -18.97
N ILE A 312 -95.82 -3.92 -18.82
CA ILE A 312 -94.64 -4.36 -18.05
C ILE A 312 -94.94 -4.38 -16.56
N THR A 313 -95.64 -3.36 -16.03
CA THR A 313 -95.96 -3.31 -14.59
C THR A 313 -96.93 -4.43 -14.19
N LYS A 314 -97.89 -4.76 -15.05
CA LYS A 314 -98.78 -5.93 -14.85
C LYS A 314 -98.01 -7.24 -14.89
N MET A 315 -97.11 -7.43 -15.86
CA MET A 315 -96.29 -8.63 -15.96
C MET A 315 -95.38 -8.80 -14.73
N ASN A 316 -94.73 -7.72 -14.25
CA ASN A 316 -93.90 -7.77 -13.05
C ASN A 316 -94.71 -8.12 -11.79
N THR A 317 -95.93 -7.57 -11.65
CA THR A 317 -96.81 -7.91 -10.52
C THR A 317 -97.19 -9.40 -10.51
N ILE A 318 -97.45 -9.97 -11.69
CA ILE A 318 -97.74 -11.41 -11.84
C ILE A 318 -96.51 -12.25 -11.55
N LEU A 319 -95.32 -11.85 -12.03
CA LEU A 319 -94.06 -12.54 -11.74
C LEU A 319 -93.72 -12.54 -10.24
N ASP A 320 -93.95 -11.42 -9.54
CA ASP A 320 -93.76 -11.33 -8.09
C ASP A 320 -94.75 -12.21 -7.31
N ALA A 321 -95.99 -12.35 -7.79
CA ALA A 321 -96.97 -13.26 -7.21
C ALA A 321 -96.54 -14.73 -7.40
N ILE A 322 -96.10 -15.09 -8.61
CA ILE A 322 -95.58 -16.44 -8.91
C ILE A 322 -94.34 -16.74 -8.06
N TYR A 323 -93.41 -15.79 -7.95
CA TYR A 323 -92.19 -15.93 -7.15
C TYR A 323 -92.49 -16.18 -5.67
N ARG A 324 -93.38 -15.37 -5.07
CA ARG A 324 -93.80 -15.57 -3.67
C ARG A 324 -94.47 -16.93 -3.45
N GLY A 325 -95.40 -17.30 -4.34
CA GLY A 325 -96.07 -18.60 -4.27
C GLY A 325 -95.13 -19.80 -4.41
N ALA A 326 -94.06 -19.65 -5.20
CA ALA A 326 -93.01 -20.67 -5.36
C ALA A 326 -92.14 -20.81 -4.11
N VAL A 327 -91.71 -19.69 -3.50
CA VAL A 327 -90.91 -19.69 -2.26
C VAL A 327 -91.67 -20.33 -1.10
N GLU A 328 -92.97 -20.06 -0.99
CA GLU A 328 -93.82 -20.59 0.08
C GLU A 328 -94.29 -22.04 -0.16
N GLY A 329 -93.97 -22.63 -1.33
CA GLY A 329 -94.39 -23.98 -1.69
C GLY A 329 -95.91 -24.13 -1.81
N ARG A 330 -96.64 -23.04 -2.12
CA ARG A 330 -98.11 -22.99 -2.18
C ARG A 330 -98.61 -22.28 -3.44
N LEU A 331 -98.14 -22.73 -4.61
CA LEU A 331 -98.60 -22.23 -5.92
C LEU A 331 -100.09 -22.45 -6.19
N GLU A 332 -100.77 -23.29 -5.41
CA GLU A 332 -102.22 -23.48 -5.50
C GLU A 332 -102.99 -22.22 -5.05
N ILE A 333 -102.45 -21.45 -4.11
CA ILE A 333 -103.10 -20.24 -3.59
C ILE A 333 -103.07 -19.11 -4.64
N THR A 334 -101.97 -19.01 -5.39
CA THR A 334 -101.84 -18.04 -6.49
C THR A 334 -102.74 -18.36 -7.69
N LYS A 335 -103.28 -19.59 -7.79
CA LYS A 335 -104.24 -19.98 -8.84
C LYS A 335 -105.50 -19.11 -8.85
N ALA A 336 -105.96 -18.58 -7.71
CA ALA A 336 -107.16 -17.76 -7.65
C ALA A 336 -106.96 -16.36 -8.26
N ASP A 337 -105.73 -15.85 -8.20
CA ASP A 337 -105.39 -14.47 -8.59
C ASP A 337 -104.73 -14.38 -9.98
N LEU A 338 -104.39 -15.52 -10.57
CA LEU A 338 -103.74 -15.59 -11.88
C LEU A 338 -104.76 -15.61 -13.04
N PRO A 339 -104.46 -14.92 -14.17
CA PRO A 339 -105.29 -15.01 -15.37
C PRO A 339 -105.42 -16.45 -15.90
N LEU A 340 -106.54 -16.76 -16.55
CA LEU A 340 -106.89 -18.12 -17.01
C LEU A 340 -105.82 -18.83 -17.86
N HIS A 341 -105.07 -18.09 -18.68
CA HIS A 341 -104.04 -18.67 -19.55
C HIS A 341 -102.77 -19.11 -18.80
N TYR A 342 -102.60 -18.72 -17.53
CA TYR A 342 -101.56 -19.23 -16.62
C TYR A 342 -101.94 -20.55 -15.94
N ILE A 343 -103.22 -20.92 -15.98
CA ILE A 343 -103.75 -22.10 -15.28
C ILE A 343 -104.10 -23.22 -16.27
N ALA A 344 -104.45 -22.84 -17.51
CA ALA A 344 -104.89 -23.75 -18.55
C ALA A 344 -103.72 -24.48 -19.25
N LEU A 345 -103.33 -25.64 -18.70
CA LEU A 345 -102.77 -26.71 -19.51
C LEU A 345 -103.93 -27.47 -20.14
N SER A 346 -104.18 -27.24 -21.44
CA SER A 346 -105.12 -28.06 -22.21
C SER A 346 -104.68 -29.51 -22.12
N GLU A 347 -105.58 -30.40 -21.69
CA GLU A 347 -105.35 -31.84 -21.59
C GLU A 347 -104.76 -32.35 -22.91
N VAL A 348 -103.50 -32.80 -22.86
CA VAL A 348 -102.93 -33.58 -23.96
C VAL A 348 -103.73 -34.88 -24.00
N ARG A 349 -104.53 -35.01 -25.05
CA ARG A 349 -105.35 -36.18 -25.37
C ARG A 349 -104.57 -37.47 -25.11
N GLU A 350 -105.13 -38.29 -24.24
CA GLU A 350 -104.80 -39.72 -24.17
C GLU A 350 -104.99 -40.34 -25.56
N HIS A 351 -103.89 -40.69 -26.22
CA HIS A 351 -103.92 -41.61 -27.34
C HIS A 351 -103.30 -42.94 -26.92
N ALA A 352 -104.17 -43.96 -26.96
CA ALA A 352 -103.90 -45.36 -27.23
C ALA A 352 -103.04 -46.16 -26.23
N LYS A 353 -103.75 -46.91 -25.39
CA LYS A 353 -103.32 -48.20 -24.84
C LYS A 353 -102.80 -49.12 -25.94
N TRP A 354 -101.64 -49.72 -25.72
CA TRP A 354 -101.39 -51.16 -25.88
C TRP A 354 -100.61 -51.63 -24.66
#